data_AF-A0A0R3S8N1-F1
#
_entry.id   AF-A0A0R3S8N1-F1
#
_cell.length_a   1.000
_cell.length_b   1.000
_cell.length_c   1.000
_cell.angle_alpha   90.00
_cell.angle_beta   90.00
_cell.angle_gamma   90.00
#
_symmetry.space_group_name_H-M   'P 1'
#
loop_
_entity.id
_entity.type
_entity.pdbx_description
1 polymer ?
#
loop_
_entity_poly.entity_id
_entity_poly.type
_entity_poly.pdbx_seq_one_letter_code
_entity_poly.pdbx_strand_id
1 'polypeptide(L)'
;MASGVKCSDKCISRYNDLKLRKDCRYIIYRIEGTKEIIVSEVGDRDCDFEDFKNKLLNDNCPCYAVLDFEPEKNNSSLVLVSWIPDSAVVRERMLYASSLDALKSKLVGCKAVLQLNDAGDLTEAHFCENIPGSKKT
;
A
#
# COMPACT_ATOMS: atom_id res chain seq x y z
N MET A 1 0.41 20.50 1.52
CA MET A 1 -0.97 20.67 2.01
C MET A 1 -1.36 19.38 2.69
N ALA A 2 -1.44 19.35 4.03
CA ALA A 2 -1.78 18.14 4.77
C ALA A 2 -3.31 18.08 4.94
N SER A 3 -3.96 17.03 4.43
CA SER A 3 -5.43 16.87 4.51
C SER A 3 -5.99 16.69 5.92
N GLY A 4 -5.19 16.86 6.98
CA GLY A 4 -5.65 16.68 8.36
C GLY A 4 -6.11 15.26 8.69
N VAL A 5 -5.91 14.30 7.77
CA VAL A 5 -6.31 12.90 7.94
C VAL A 5 -5.39 12.26 8.96
N LYS A 6 -5.98 11.71 10.01
CA LYS A 6 -5.25 11.00 11.07
C LYS A 6 -4.99 9.57 10.63
N CYS A 7 -3.84 9.02 11.01
CA CYS A 7 -3.59 7.59 10.87
C CYS A 7 -3.99 6.91 12.17
N SER A 8 -4.90 5.94 12.11
CA SER A 8 -5.27 5.15 13.28
C SER A 8 -4.05 4.39 13.81
N ASP A 9 -3.89 4.29 15.14
CA ASP A 9 -2.78 3.58 15.77
C ASP A 9 -2.74 2.08 15.38
N LYS A 10 -3.90 1.51 15.04
CA LYS A 10 -4.01 0.15 14.50
C LYS A 10 -3.21 -0.04 13.21
N CYS A 11 -3.16 0.99 12.35
CA CYS A 11 -2.42 0.94 11.09
C CYS A 11 -0.92 0.81 11.34
N ILE A 12 -0.41 1.57 12.31
CA ILE A 12 1.00 1.57 12.73
C ILE A 12 1.35 0.24 13.40
N SER A 13 0.48 -0.24 14.30
CA SER A 13 0.66 -1.52 14.98
C SER A 13 0.73 -2.67 13.98
N ARG A 14 -0.22 -2.74 13.03
CA ARG A 14 -0.24 -3.81 12.03
C ARG A 14 0.93 -3.74 11.05
N TYR A 15 1.35 -2.54 10.67
CA TYR A 15 2.56 -2.36 9.86
C TYR A 15 3.83 -2.83 10.58
N ASN A 16 3.97 -2.54 11.87
CA ASN A 16 5.11 -3.03 12.66
C ASN A 16 5.10 -4.56 12.76
N ASP A 17 3.94 -5.16 12.96
CA ASP A 17 3.78 -6.63 13.00
C ASP A 17 4.19 -7.27 11.66
N LEU A 18 3.75 -6.71 10.53
CA LEU A 18 4.20 -7.15 9.20
C LEU A 18 5.70 -6.95 8.97
N LYS A 19 6.28 -5.82 9.41
CA LYS A 19 7.71 -5.54 9.28
C LYS A 19 8.59 -6.46 10.13
N LEU A 20 8.19 -6.75 11.37
CA LEU A 20 8.99 -7.48 12.35
C LEU A 20 8.76 -8.99 12.28
N ARG A 21 7.50 -9.40 12.21
CA ARG A 21 7.10 -10.81 12.29
C ARG A 21 6.81 -11.41 10.92
N LYS A 22 6.56 -10.57 9.91
CA LYS A 22 6.13 -10.99 8.57
C LYS A 22 4.98 -12.00 8.68
N ASP A 23 4.00 -11.64 9.50
CA ASP A 23 2.81 -12.43 9.80
C ASP A 23 1.82 -12.43 8.62
N CYS A 24 1.89 -11.40 7.76
CA CYS A 24 0.97 -11.15 6.67
C CYS A 24 1.72 -10.78 5.40
N ARG A 25 1.12 -11.01 4.23
CA ARG A 25 1.72 -10.63 2.94
C ARG A 25 1.46 -9.18 2.59
N TYR A 26 0.24 -8.73 2.80
CA TYR A 26 -0.18 -7.37 2.48
C TYR A 26 -1.19 -6.82 3.48
N ILE A 27 -1.28 -5.49 3.57
CA ILE A 27 -2.28 -4.78 4.38
C ILE A 27 -2.92 -3.72 3.50
N ILE A 28 -4.26 -3.71 3.43
CA ILE A 28 -5.03 -2.70 2.73
C ILE A 28 -5.58 -1.69 3.74
N TYR A 29 -5.37 -0.42 3.47
CA TYR A 29 -5.85 0.71 4.25
C TYR A 29 -6.86 1.52 3.43
N ARG A 30 -7.84 2.10 4.12
CA ARG A 30 -8.82 3.01 3.54
C ARG A 30 -9.00 4.23 4.42
N ILE A 31 -9.44 5.32 3.83
CA ILE A 31 -9.81 6.53 4.57
C ILE A 31 -11.30 6.45 4.90
N GLU A 32 -11.61 6.32 6.18
CA GLU A 32 -12.98 6.37 6.67
C GLU A 32 -13.40 7.82 6.97
N GLY A 33 -14.58 8.19 6.46
CA GLY A 33 -15.20 9.48 6.76
C GLY A 33 -14.36 10.70 6.36
N THR A 34 -13.36 10.53 5.49
CA THR A 34 -12.39 11.56 5.07
C THR A 34 -11.53 12.15 6.19
N LYS A 35 -11.45 11.47 7.34
CA LYS A 35 -10.81 11.99 8.55
C LYS A 35 -9.76 11.05 9.13
N GLU A 36 -9.91 9.75 8.93
CA GLU A 36 -9.00 8.77 9.52
C GLU A 36 -8.66 7.63 8.55
N ILE A 37 -7.39 7.21 8.52
CA ILE A 37 -6.92 6.03 7.81
C ILE A 37 -7.05 4.83 8.73
N ILE A 38 -7.83 3.83 8.31
CA ILE A 38 -8.08 2.59 9.01
C ILE A 38 -7.57 1.40 8.20
N VAL A 39 -7.32 0.29 8.88
CA VAL A 39 -7.04 -1.01 8.24
C VAL A 39 -8.35 -1.58 7.71
N SER A 40 -8.42 -1.79 6.40
CA SER A 40 -9.60 -2.35 5.73
C SER A 40 -9.52 -3.86 5.64
N GLU A 41 -8.38 -4.38 5.19
CA GLU A 41 -8.18 -5.82 5.02
C GLU A 41 -6.70 -6.16 5.25
N VAL A 42 -6.44 -7.39 5.65
CA VAL A 42 -5.07 -7.92 5.79
C VAL A 42 -5.02 -9.25 5.08
N GLY A 43 -4.05 -9.38 4.17
CA GLY A 43 -3.78 -10.61 3.45
C GLY A 43 -2.88 -11.52 4.26
N ASP A 44 -3.25 -12.80 4.32
CA ASP A 44 -2.44 -13.82 4.95
C ASP A 44 -1.10 -13.99 4.21
N ARG A 45 -0.10 -14.61 4.86
CA ARG A 45 1.20 -14.78 4.21
C ARG A 45 1.17 -15.74 3.02
N ASP A 46 0.16 -16.60 2.99
CA ASP A 46 -0.09 -17.56 1.92
C ASP A 46 -0.70 -16.90 0.66
N CYS A 47 -1.19 -15.65 0.76
CA CYS A 47 -1.78 -14.96 -0.39
C CYS A 47 -0.72 -14.58 -1.44
N ASP A 48 -1.05 -14.82 -2.70
CA ASP A 48 -0.25 -14.42 -3.85
C ASP A 48 -0.45 -12.94 -4.24
N PHE A 49 0.46 -12.44 -5.08
CA PHE A 49 0.36 -11.09 -5.65
C PHE A 49 -0.91 -10.90 -6.49
N GLU A 50 -1.40 -11.97 -7.14
CA GLU A 50 -2.65 -11.94 -7.90
C GLU A 50 -3.89 -11.78 -7.00
N ASP A 51 -3.92 -12.41 -5.83
CA ASP A 51 -5.00 -12.24 -4.85
C ASP A 51 -5.02 -10.79 -4.34
N PHE A 52 -3.85 -10.27 -3.97
CA PHE A 52 -3.67 -8.86 -3.62
C PHE A 52 -4.20 -7.92 -4.70
N LYS A 53 -3.81 -8.15 -5.97
CA LYS A 53 -4.28 -7.37 -7.11
C LYS A 53 -5.80 -7.46 -7.26
N ASN A 54 -6.38 -8.65 -7.19
CA ASN A 54 -7.82 -8.82 -7.25
C ASN A 54 -8.54 -8.07 -6.13
N LYS A 55 -8.03 -8.10 -4.90
CA LYS A 55 -8.60 -7.34 -3.77
C LYS A 55 -8.59 -5.83 -3.99
N LEU A 56 -7.50 -5.30 -4.54
CA LEU A 56 -7.36 -3.89 -4.91
C LEU A 56 -8.34 -3.47 -6.02
N LEU A 57 -8.48 -4.31 -7.05
CA LEU A 57 -9.32 -4.02 -8.21
C LEU A 57 -10.81 -4.21 -7.92
N ASN A 58 -11.17 -5.17 -7.08
CA ASN A 58 -12.56 -5.55 -6.82
C ASN A 58 -13.40 -4.42 -6.21
N ASP A 59 -12.78 -3.51 -5.45
CA ASP A 59 -13.52 -2.45 -4.76
C ASP A 59 -13.77 -1.22 -5.63
N ASN A 60 -13.07 -1.09 -6.77
CA ASN A 60 -13.08 0.06 -7.69
C ASN A 60 -12.96 1.45 -6.98
N CYS A 61 -12.48 1.43 -5.75
CA CYS A 61 -12.36 2.58 -4.87
C CYS A 61 -10.88 2.84 -4.59
N PRO A 62 -10.50 4.11 -4.38
CA PRO A 62 -9.13 4.43 -4.02
C PRO A 62 -8.80 3.84 -2.65
N CYS A 63 -7.64 3.22 -2.54
CA CYS A 63 -7.15 2.62 -1.30
C CYS A 63 -5.63 2.65 -1.23
N TYR A 64 -5.07 2.49 -0.04
CA TYR A 64 -3.64 2.25 0.10
C TYR A 64 -3.40 0.80 0.44
N ALA A 65 -2.23 0.31 0.08
CA ALA A 65 -1.80 -1.03 0.41
C ALA A 65 -0.33 -1.01 0.80
N VAL A 66 0.06 -1.83 1.75
CA VAL A 66 1.47 -2.16 1.98
C VAL A 66 1.65 -3.61 1.63
N LEU A 67 2.61 -3.90 0.75
CA LEU A 67 3.00 -5.23 0.35
C LEU A 67 4.42 -5.53 0.85
N ASP A 68 4.62 -6.67 1.47
CA ASP A 68 5.96 -7.22 1.71
C ASP A 68 6.41 -7.94 0.44
N PHE A 69 7.16 -7.23 -0.40
CA PHE A 69 7.69 -7.78 -1.64
C PHE A 69 9.04 -8.48 -1.36
N GLU A 70 9.05 -9.81 -1.50
CA GLU A 70 10.22 -10.67 -1.27
C GLU A 70 10.68 -11.28 -2.62
N PRO A 71 11.38 -10.54 -3.51
CA PRO A 71 11.85 -11.05 -4.79
C PRO A 71 12.95 -12.10 -4.66
N GLU A 72 13.75 -12.02 -3.60
CA GLU A 72 14.72 -13.04 -3.22
C GLU A 72 14.46 -13.47 -1.77
N LYS A 73 14.72 -14.75 -1.45
CA LYS A 73 14.49 -15.36 -0.13
C LYS A 73 15.14 -14.63 1.07
N ASN A 74 16.01 -13.65 0.81
CA ASN A 74 16.70 -12.87 1.83
C ASN A 74 16.44 -11.35 1.77
N ASN A 75 15.67 -10.85 0.79
CA ASN A 75 15.47 -9.41 0.57
C ASN A 75 13.99 -9.05 0.61
N SER A 76 13.45 -8.90 1.82
CA SER A 76 12.08 -8.42 2.01
C SER A 76 12.06 -6.90 1.95
N SER A 77 11.23 -6.37 1.07
CA SER A 77 11.13 -4.94 0.81
C SER A 77 9.68 -4.52 0.96
N LEU A 78 9.44 -3.64 1.94
CA LEU A 78 8.12 -3.08 2.17
C LEU A 78 7.82 -2.02 1.12
N VAL A 79 6.77 -2.24 0.34
CA VAL A 79 6.32 -1.33 -0.71
C VAL A 79 4.96 -0.78 -0.34
N LEU A 80 4.84 0.54 -0.27
CA LEU A 80 3.56 1.23 -0.09
C LEU A 80 2.98 1.51 -1.48
N VAL A 81 1.83 0.92 -1.77
CA VAL A 81 1.08 1.12 -3.00
C VAL A 81 -0.11 2.03 -2.71
N SER A 82 -0.20 3.12 -3.45
CA SER A 82 -1.34 4.03 -3.45
C SER A 82 -2.16 3.76 -4.70
N TRP A 83 -3.26 3.04 -4.55
CA TRP A 83 -4.18 2.74 -5.64
C TRP A 83 -5.25 3.84 -5.73
N ILE A 84 -5.21 4.61 -6.81
CA ILE A 84 -6.15 5.69 -7.08
C ILE A 84 -6.66 5.52 -8.51
N PRO A 85 -7.71 4.73 -8.74
CA PRO A 85 -8.21 4.49 -10.08
C PRO A 85 -8.75 5.80 -10.69
N ASP A 86 -8.57 6.01 -12.00
CA ASP A 86 -9.07 7.22 -12.64
C ASP A 86 -10.60 7.31 -12.60
N SER A 87 -11.28 6.15 -12.55
CA SER A 87 -12.74 6.08 -12.38
C SER A 87 -13.24 6.55 -11.01
N ALA A 88 -12.37 6.75 -10.01
CA ALA A 88 -12.77 7.24 -8.69
C ALA A 88 -13.21 8.71 -8.73
N VAL A 89 -14.07 9.09 -7.78
CA VAL A 89 -14.57 10.46 -7.68
C VAL A 89 -13.41 11.42 -7.45
N VAL A 90 -13.37 12.53 -8.18
CA VAL A 90 -12.29 13.55 -8.12
C VAL A 90 -11.95 13.95 -6.67
N ARG A 91 -12.97 14.10 -5.83
CA ARG A 91 -12.81 14.45 -4.41
C ARG A 91 -12.03 13.40 -3.62
N GLU A 92 -12.31 12.12 -3.87
CA GLU A 92 -11.60 11.01 -3.22
C GLU A 92 -10.17 10.91 -3.75
N ARG A 93 -9.97 11.05 -5.07
CA ARG A 93 -8.62 11.07 -5.65
C ARG A 93 -7.75 12.15 -5.02
N MET A 94 -8.29 13.36 -4.87
CA MET A 94 -7.59 14.46 -4.20
C MET A 94 -7.30 14.15 -2.72
N LEU A 95 -8.25 13.56 -2.02
CA LEU A 95 -8.10 13.19 -0.61
C LEU A 95 -7.01 12.14 -0.44
N TYR A 96 -7.01 11.08 -1.25
CA TYR A 96 -6.00 10.03 -1.19
C TYR A 96 -4.62 10.56 -1.61
N ALA A 97 -4.53 11.29 -2.72
CA ALA A 97 -3.27 11.90 -3.13
C ALA A 97 -2.67 12.83 -2.05
N SER A 98 -3.52 13.61 -1.36
CA SER A 98 -3.08 14.53 -0.31
C SER A 98 -2.81 13.87 1.05
N SER A 99 -3.38 12.68 1.30
CA SER A 99 -3.22 11.95 2.57
C SER A 99 -2.10 10.90 2.52
N LEU A 100 -1.62 10.55 1.32
CA LEU A 100 -0.49 9.64 1.11
C LEU A 100 0.75 10.05 1.92
N ASP A 101 1.08 11.34 1.92
CA ASP A 101 2.24 11.86 2.64
C ASP A 101 2.10 11.67 4.18
N ALA A 102 0.90 11.85 4.71
CA ALA A 102 0.60 11.61 6.12
C ALA A 102 0.78 10.13 6.50
N LEU A 103 0.32 9.22 5.64
CA LEU A 103 0.48 7.78 5.84
C LEU A 103 1.96 7.37 5.73
N LYS A 104 2.65 7.82 4.67
CA LYS A 104 4.08 7.58 4.44
C LYS A 104 4.95 8.03 5.62
N SER A 105 4.65 9.20 6.18
CA SER A 105 5.35 9.74 7.36
C SER A 105 5.24 8.82 8.58
N LYS A 106 4.12 8.09 8.73
CA LYS A 106 3.90 7.13 9.81
C LYS A 106 4.51 5.74 9.52
N LEU A 107 4.52 5.32 8.27
CA LEU A 107 5.05 4.02 7.82
C LEU A 107 6.56 4.07 7.61
N VAL A 108 7.30 4.29 8.70
CA VAL A 108 8.76 4.44 8.65
C VAL A 108 9.46 3.14 8.28
N GLY A 109 10.34 3.20 7.28
CA GLY A 109 11.10 2.05 6.77
C GLY A 109 10.49 1.37 5.54
N CYS A 110 9.48 1.99 4.93
CA CYS A 110 9.04 1.61 3.59
C CYS A 110 10.14 1.94 2.57
N LYS A 111 10.52 0.96 1.74
CA LYS A 111 11.61 1.11 0.76
C LYS A 111 11.19 1.89 -0.47
N ALA A 112 9.95 1.71 -0.91
CA ALA A 112 9.42 2.31 -2.12
C ALA A 112 7.95 2.67 -1.95
N VAL A 113 7.55 3.77 -2.58
CA VAL A 113 6.16 4.20 -2.63
C VAL A 113 5.74 4.24 -4.09
N LEU A 114 4.74 3.44 -4.44
CA LEU A 114 4.15 3.33 -5.77
C LEU A 114 2.81 4.05 -5.79
N GLN A 115 2.59 4.86 -6.81
CA GLN A 115 1.30 5.51 -7.04
C GLN A 115 0.73 4.95 -8.34
N LEU A 116 -0.29 4.11 -8.22
CA LEU A 116 -0.86 3.36 -9.32
C LEU A 116 -2.29 3.83 -9.56
N ASN A 117 -2.62 4.06 -10.82
CA ASN A 117 -3.95 4.45 -11.28
C ASN A 117 -4.57 3.42 -12.23
N ASP A 118 -3.76 2.50 -12.78
CA ASP A 118 -4.18 1.46 -13.70
C ASP A 118 -3.71 0.07 -13.27
N ALA A 119 -4.53 -0.93 -13.59
CA ALA A 119 -4.32 -2.31 -13.20
C ALA A 119 -3.12 -2.94 -13.93
N GLY A 120 -2.70 -2.37 -15.05
CA GLY A 120 -1.51 -2.76 -15.79
C GLY A 120 -0.22 -2.52 -15.00
N ASP A 121 -0.16 -1.44 -14.23
CA ASP A 121 1.01 -1.12 -13.39
C ASP A 121 1.08 -1.95 -12.10
N LEU A 122 0.00 -2.65 -11.74
CA LEU A 122 -0.02 -3.68 -10.70
C LEU A 122 0.63 -4.97 -11.23
N THR A 123 1.94 -4.94 -11.43
CA THR A 123 2.77 -6.08 -11.84
C THR A 123 4.07 -6.14 -11.05
N GLU A 124 4.54 -7.34 -10.74
CA GLU A 124 5.79 -7.57 -9.98
C GLU A 124 7.01 -6.90 -10.62
N ALA A 125 7.05 -6.84 -11.95
CA ALA A 125 8.10 -6.15 -12.70
C ALA A 125 8.16 -4.65 -12.37
N HIS A 126 7.00 -3.98 -12.33
CA HIS A 126 6.88 -2.56 -11.98
C HIS A 126 7.33 -2.31 -10.54
N PHE A 127 6.98 -3.22 -9.63
CA PHE A 127 7.39 -3.15 -8.23
C PHE A 127 8.91 -3.28 -8.12
N CYS A 128 9.49 -4.27 -8.80
CA CYS A 128 10.93 -4.50 -8.79
C CYS A 128 11.71 -3.29 -9.32
N GLU A 129 11.25 -2.64 -10.39
CA GLU A 129 11.91 -1.46 -10.98
C GLU A 129 11.89 -0.24 -10.06
N ASN A 130 10.82 -0.07 -9.29
CA ASN A 130 10.66 1.07 -8.38
C ASN A 130 11.29 0.85 -6.99
N ILE A 131 11.72 -0.37 -6.66
CA ILE A 131 12.40 -0.64 -5.39
C ILE A 131 13.89 -0.30 -5.53
N PRO A 132 14.40 0.74 -4.84
CA PRO A 132 15.81 1.10 -4.91
C PRO A 132 16.66 -0.03 -4.32
N GLY A 133 17.54 -0.60 -5.16
CA GLY A 133 18.46 -1.67 -4.78
C GLY A 133 18.19 -3.02 -5.47
N SER A 134 17.07 -3.20 -6.16
CA SER A 134 16.84 -4.35 -7.06
C SER A 134 17.58 -4.15 -8.39
N LYS A 135 18.90 -3.98 -8.35
CA LYS A 135 19.69 -4.03 -9.59
C LYS A 135 19.74 -5.48 -10.06
N LYS A 136 19.04 -5.78 -11.16
CA LYS A 136 19.34 -6.90 -12.06
C LYS A 136 20.85 -6.88 -12.33
N THR A 137 21.54 -7.94 -11.93
CA THR A 137 22.77 -8.32 -12.63
C THR A 137 22.40 -9.04 -13.92
#